data_AF-A0A2P2LL79-F1
#
_entry.id   AF-A0A2P2LL79-F1
#
_cell.length_a   1.000
_cell.length_b   1.000
_cell.length_c   1.000
_cell.angle_alpha   90.00
_cell.angle_beta   90.00
_cell.angle_gamma   90.00
#
_symmetry.space_group_name_H-M   'P 1'
#
loop_
_entity.id
_entity.type
_entity.pdbx_description
1 polymer ?
#
loop_
_entity_poly.entity_id
_entity_poly.type
_entity_poly.pdbx_seq_one_letter_code
_entity_poly.pdbx_strand_id
1 'polypeptide(L)'
;MEAEKEQEYAGGAGGTSVVEVSPEPKKGLTSKLVDLLEKLIVKLMYDSSQPLHYLSGNFAPVPETPPVKDLPVKGFLPDCLNGEFVRVGPNPKFTPVAGYHWFDGDGMIHGMRVKDGKATYVSRYVKTSRLQQEEFFGGAKFMKIGDLKGLYGLLMVNMDILRTKLKVLDMSYGRGTGNTALIYHHGKLLALCEADKPYVVKVMEDGDLQTIGLLDYDKRLKHSFTAHPKVDPFTGEMFTFGYAHEPPYITYRVISKDGFMHDPVPITISDPIMMHDFAITENYAIFMDLPLYFRPKEMVKEKKFIFTFDSTKKARFGVLPRYAKNDSLIRWFELPNCFIFHNANAWEEEDEVVLITCRLQNPDLDMVNGIVKEELENFSNEL
;
A
#
# COMPACT_ATOMS: atom_id res chain seq x y z
N MET A 1 39.44 51.78 -0.89
CA MET A 1 39.56 50.35 -0.57
C MET A 1 38.30 49.97 0.17
N GLU A 2 37.25 49.73 -0.60
CA GLU A 2 35.94 49.30 -0.11
C GLU A 2 35.80 47.82 -0.41
N ALA A 3 35.18 47.12 0.53
CA ALA A 3 34.99 45.68 0.53
C ALA A 3 33.99 45.25 -0.56
N GLU A 4 34.41 44.32 -1.41
CA GLU A 4 33.50 43.53 -2.25
C GLU A 4 33.05 42.28 -1.49
N LYS A 5 31.73 42.09 -1.45
CA LYS A 5 31.06 40.88 -1.01
C LYS A 5 31.21 39.81 -2.10
N GLU A 6 31.82 38.69 -1.79
CA GLU A 6 31.56 37.44 -2.52
C GLU A 6 30.47 36.65 -1.77
N GLN A 7 29.36 36.42 -2.47
CA GLN A 7 28.31 35.49 -2.08
C GLN A 7 28.80 34.06 -2.33
N GLU A 8 29.06 33.33 -1.25
CA GLU A 8 29.32 31.90 -1.31
C GLU A 8 27.98 31.15 -1.43
N TYR A 9 27.74 30.57 -2.61
CA TYR A 9 26.62 29.66 -2.88
C TYR A 9 26.79 28.39 -2.04
N ALA A 10 26.07 28.31 -0.91
CA ALA A 10 25.91 27.08 -0.17
C ALA A 10 25.01 26.11 -0.97
N GLY A 11 25.63 25.11 -1.61
CA GLY A 11 24.93 23.97 -2.18
C GLY A 11 24.23 23.16 -1.09
N GLY A 12 22.90 23.21 -1.07
CA GLY A 12 22.07 22.48 -0.12
C GLY A 12 22.05 20.97 -0.40
N ALA A 13 22.72 20.20 0.46
CA ALA A 13 22.51 18.77 0.59
C ALA A 13 21.25 18.51 1.46
N GLY A 14 20.07 18.57 0.84
CA GLY A 14 18.80 18.19 1.48
C GLY A 14 18.59 16.68 1.42
N GLY A 15 19.28 15.92 2.26
CA GLY A 15 19.08 14.47 2.37
C GLY A 15 17.75 14.15 3.05
N THR A 16 16.79 13.58 2.32
CA THR A 16 15.53 13.08 2.88
C THR A 16 15.78 12.06 3.98
N SER A 17 15.58 12.48 5.23
CA SER A 17 15.91 11.67 6.41
C SER A 17 14.93 10.49 6.55
N VAL A 18 15.46 9.29 6.78
CA VAL A 18 14.66 8.10 7.12
C VAL A 18 14.40 8.13 8.62
N VAL A 19 13.13 8.02 9.00
CA VAL A 19 12.69 8.05 10.41
C VAL A 19 12.79 6.65 11.00
N GLU A 20 13.58 6.49 12.05
CA GLU A 20 13.61 5.25 12.82
C GLU A 20 12.24 4.99 13.47
N VAL A 21 11.75 3.77 13.35
CA VAL A 21 10.42 3.37 13.84
C VAL A 21 10.60 2.72 15.20
N SER A 22 10.16 3.41 16.24
CA SER A 22 10.21 2.95 17.63
C SER A 22 8.89 3.27 18.34
N PRO A 23 7.81 2.51 18.07
CA PRO A 23 6.52 2.72 18.71
C PRO A 23 6.57 2.39 20.21
N GLU A 24 5.79 3.10 21.02
CA GLU A 24 5.72 2.92 22.48
C GLU A 24 4.34 2.41 22.95
N PRO A 25 3.94 1.17 22.58
CA PRO A 25 2.67 0.60 23.03
C PRO A 25 2.67 0.31 24.53
N LYS A 26 1.50 0.38 25.17
CA LYS A 26 1.36 0.09 26.61
C LYS A 26 0.80 -1.30 26.88
N LYS A 27 1.64 -2.16 27.47
CA LYS A 27 1.25 -3.45 28.06
C LYS A 27 0.82 -3.26 29.51
N GLY A 28 -0.28 -3.90 29.92
CA GLY A 28 -0.77 -3.79 31.30
C GLY A 28 -2.19 -4.29 31.48
N LEU A 29 -2.79 -3.99 32.64
CA LEU A 29 -4.15 -4.40 32.97
C LEU A 29 -5.16 -3.88 31.94
N THR A 30 -5.05 -2.62 31.54
CA THR A 30 -5.92 -2.00 30.52
C THR A 30 -5.89 -2.77 29.20
N SER A 31 -4.70 -3.08 28.68
CA SER A 31 -4.55 -3.88 27.46
C SER A 31 -5.20 -5.27 27.60
N LYS A 32 -4.98 -5.96 28.74
CA LYS A 32 -5.60 -7.27 29.00
C LYS A 32 -7.13 -7.22 29.07
N LEU A 33 -7.70 -6.17 29.66
CA LEU A 33 -9.15 -5.98 29.73
C LEU A 33 -9.76 -5.74 28.34
N VAL A 34 -9.11 -4.91 27.51
CA VAL A 34 -9.53 -4.68 26.13
C VAL A 34 -9.45 -5.98 25.31
N ASP A 35 -8.41 -6.78 25.51
CA ASP A 35 -8.28 -8.08 24.84
C ASP A 35 -9.34 -9.09 25.28
N LEU A 36 -9.70 -9.10 26.56
CA LEU A 36 -10.77 -9.95 27.08
C LEU A 36 -12.12 -9.56 26.46
N LEU A 37 -12.37 -8.25 26.33
CA LEU A 37 -13.57 -7.74 25.67
C LEU A 37 -13.63 -8.14 24.19
N GLU A 38 -12.53 -7.99 23.45
CA GLU A 38 -12.46 -8.44 22.04
C GLU A 38 -12.73 -9.94 21.93
N LYS A 39 -12.08 -10.77 22.75
CA LYS A 39 -12.31 -12.22 22.76
C LYS A 39 -13.76 -12.60 23.03
N LEU A 40 -14.43 -11.86 23.93
CA LEU A 40 -15.85 -12.07 24.19
C LEU A 40 -16.71 -11.71 22.97
N ILE A 41 -16.43 -10.58 22.31
CA ILE A 41 -17.15 -10.17 21.10
C ILE A 41 -16.95 -11.20 19.98
N VAL A 42 -15.70 -11.60 19.73
CA VAL A 42 -15.35 -12.62 18.72
C VAL A 42 -16.09 -13.92 19.00
N LYS A 43 -16.04 -14.43 20.24
CA LYS A 43 -16.72 -15.67 20.63
C LYS A 43 -18.24 -15.62 20.43
N LEU A 44 -18.86 -14.45 20.61
CA LEU A 44 -20.31 -14.30 20.52
C LEU A 44 -20.81 -14.02 19.10
N MET A 45 -19.98 -13.45 18.23
CA MET A 45 -20.44 -12.85 16.98
C MET A 45 -19.71 -13.33 15.72
N TYR A 46 -18.53 -13.92 15.85
CA TYR A 46 -17.76 -14.41 14.72
C TYR A 46 -17.95 -15.92 14.55
N ASP A 47 -18.33 -16.34 13.34
CA ASP A 47 -18.46 -17.75 12.98
C ASP A 47 -17.08 -18.34 12.61
N SER A 48 -16.39 -18.89 13.61
CA SER A 48 -15.09 -19.54 13.43
C SER A 48 -15.14 -20.86 12.65
N SER A 49 -16.33 -21.36 12.29
CA SER A 49 -16.44 -22.55 11.42
C SER A 49 -16.17 -22.23 9.95
N GLN A 50 -16.24 -20.95 9.57
CA GLN A 50 -15.90 -20.52 8.21
C GLN A 50 -14.39 -20.65 7.97
N PRO A 51 -13.97 -21.30 6.87
CA PRO A 51 -12.57 -21.42 6.54
C PRO A 51 -11.94 -20.05 6.22
N LEU A 52 -10.74 -19.81 6.75
CA LEU A 52 -9.89 -18.69 6.33
C LEU A 52 -9.05 -19.12 5.14
N HIS A 53 -9.62 -19.04 3.93
CA HIS A 53 -9.00 -19.55 2.70
C HIS A 53 -7.59 -19.01 2.45
N TYR A 54 -7.38 -17.72 2.73
CA TYR A 54 -6.10 -17.03 2.55
C TYR A 54 -5.04 -17.30 3.64
N LEU A 55 -5.25 -18.34 4.46
CA LEU A 55 -4.26 -18.85 5.39
C LEU A 55 -3.96 -20.33 5.14
N SER A 56 -4.40 -20.88 4.01
CA SER A 56 -4.33 -22.30 3.68
C SER A 56 -3.64 -22.55 2.34
N GLY A 57 -3.09 -23.76 2.16
CA GLY A 57 -2.38 -24.13 0.94
C GLY A 57 -1.24 -23.16 0.61
N ASN A 58 -1.18 -22.70 -0.64
CA ASN A 58 -0.15 -21.76 -1.10
C ASN A 58 -0.28 -20.33 -0.51
N PHE A 59 -1.40 -20.02 0.15
CA PHE A 59 -1.60 -18.75 0.86
C PHE A 59 -1.20 -18.83 2.34
N ALA A 60 -0.82 -20.02 2.83
CA ALA A 60 -0.38 -20.16 4.21
C ALA A 60 0.87 -19.31 4.48
N PRO A 61 0.97 -18.68 5.67
CA PRO A 61 2.15 -17.90 6.02
C PRO A 61 3.40 -18.77 6.08
N VAL A 62 4.53 -18.21 5.66
CA VAL A 62 5.84 -18.85 5.70
C VAL A 62 6.79 -18.10 6.63
N PRO A 63 7.80 -18.78 7.22
CA PRO A 63 8.82 -18.12 8.02
C PRO A 63 9.82 -17.35 7.15
N GLU A 64 10.60 -16.48 7.80
CA GLU A 64 11.75 -15.82 7.17
C GLU A 64 12.82 -16.83 6.80
N THR A 65 13.50 -16.58 5.69
CA THR A 65 14.62 -17.38 5.19
C THR A 65 15.83 -16.47 5.10
N PRO A 66 16.92 -16.70 5.88
CA PRO A 66 18.16 -15.94 5.70
C PRO A 66 18.77 -16.18 4.32
N PRO A 67 19.73 -15.35 3.86
CA PRO A 67 20.34 -15.50 2.55
C PRO A 67 20.84 -16.94 2.29
N VAL A 68 20.22 -17.62 1.34
CA VAL A 68 20.60 -18.95 0.85
C VAL A 68 21.33 -18.78 -0.47
N LYS A 69 22.65 -18.98 -0.43
CA LYS A 69 23.55 -18.83 -1.58
C LYS A 69 23.60 -20.10 -2.42
N ASP A 70 24.14 -19.97 -3.63
CA ASP A 70 24.45 -21.07 -4.55
C ASP A 70 23.23 -21.99 -4.80
N LEU A 71 22.07 -21.39 -5.07
CA LEU A 71 20.86 -22.14 -5.39
C LEU A 71 21.06 -23.06 -6.60
N PRO A 72 20.46 -24.25 -6.62
CA PRO A 72 20.58 -25.17 -7.75
C PRO A 72 19.91 -24.57 -9.00
N VAL A 73 20.70 -24.41 -10.06
CA VAL A 73 20.24 -23.88 -11.36
C VAL A 73 20.12 -25.01 -12.38
N LYS A 74 19.00 -25.06 -13.10
CA LYS A 74 18.85 -25.86 -14.33
C LYS A 74 18.90 -24.93 -15.53
N GLY A 75 19.83 -25.17 -16.46
CA GLY A 75 20.12 -24.24 -17.57
C GLY A 75 21.25 -23.28 -17.21
N PHE A 76 21.15 -22.03 -17.67
CA PHE A 76 22.19 -21.02 -17.49
C PHE A 76 21.58 -19.68 -17.08
N LEU A 77 22.16 -19.03 -16.06
CA LEU A 77 21.82 -17.66 -15.68
C LEU A 77 22.67 -16.70 -16.52
N PRO A 78 22.07 -15.76 -17.28
CA PRO A 78 22.84 -14.85 -18.13
C PRO A 78 23.84 -14.00 -17.33
N ASP A 79 25.10 -13.98 -17.76
CA ASP A 79 26.18 -13.24 -17.09
C ASP A 79 25.94 -11.72 -17.02
N CYS A 80 25.11 -11.18 -17.91
CA CYS A 80 24.73 -9.77 -17.90
C CYS A 80 23.76 -9.40 -16.77
N LEU A 81 23.14 -10.37 -16.09
CA LEU A 81 22.28 -10.10 -14.95
C LEU A 81 23.12 -9.86 -13.70
N ASN A 82 23.02 -8.64 -13.18
CA ASN A 82 23.63 -8.22 -11.93
C ASN A 82 22.66 -7.33 -11.17
N GLY A 83 21.86 -7.93 -10.29
CA GLY A 83 20.83 -7.21 -9.57
C GLY A 83 19.99 -8.09 -8.66
N GLU A 84 18.95 -7.47 -8.11
CA GLU A 84 18.01 -8.09 -7.18
C GLU A 84 16.61 -8.02 -7.77
N PHE A 85 15.97 -9.18 -7.96
CA PHE A 85 14.52 -9.22 -8.17
C PHE A 85 13.85 -9.33 -6.80
N VAL A 86 13.01 -8.36 -6.48
CA VAL A 86 12.26 -8.33 -5.21
C VAL A 86 10.76 -8.31 -5.49
N ARG A 87 10.02 -9.04 -4.66
CA ARG A 87 8.55 -8.97 -4.60
C ARG A 87 8.12 -8.92 -3.15
N VAL A 88 7.02 -8.24 -2.87
CA VAL A 88 6.40 -8.22 -1.55
C VAL A 88 5.00 -8.79 -1.63
N GLY A 89 4.55 -9.41 -0.55
CA GLY A 89 3.16 -9.84 -0.42
C GLY A 89 2.73 -9.98 1.03
N PRO A 90 1.43 -10.19 1.27
CA PRO A 90 0.88 -10.39 2.61
C PRO A 90 1.29 -11.75 3.17
N ASN A 91 1.80 -11.77 4.39
CA ASN A 91 2.22 -12.96 5.11
C ASN A 91 2.06 -12.70 6.61
N PRO A 92 0.92 -13.02 7.24
CA PRO A 92 0.65 -12.65 8.63
C PRO A 92 1.65 -13.32 9.59
N LYS A 93 2.34 -12.54 10.43
CA LYS A 93 3.30 -13.07 11.42
C LYS A 93 2.59 -13.85 12.52
N PHE A 94 1.44 -13.34 12.95
CA PHE A 94 0.63 -13.94 14.01
C PHE A 94 -0.70 -14.40 13.46
N THR A 95 -1.21 -15.50 14.02
CA THR A 95 -2.54 -16.01 13.67
C THR A 95 -3.60 -14.93 13.94
N PRO A 96 -4.45 -14.59 12.96
CA PRO A 96 -5.55 -13.66 13.14
C PRO A 96 -6.49 -14.10 14.27
N VAL A 97 -7.01 -13.13 15.02
CA VAL A 97 -7.99 -13.41 16.10
C VAL A 97 -9.33 -13.90 15.54
N ALA A 98 -9.71 -13.42 14.34
CA ALA A 98 -10.98 -13.70 13.69
C ALA A 98 -10.84 -13.61 12.16
N GLY A 99 -11.60 -12.75 11.47
CA GLY A 99 -11.62 -12.63 10.02
C GLY A 99 -10.26 -12.28 9.43
N TYR A 100 -10.01 -12.70 8.20
CA TYR A 100 -8.78 -12.42 7.48
C TYR A 100 -9.05 -12.28 5.99
N HIS A 101 -8.65 -11.14 5.41
CA HIS A 101 -8.60 -10.90 3.98
C HIS A 101 -7.16 -11.10 3.48
N TRP A 102 -6.96 -11.46 2.21
CA TRP A 102 -5.64 -11.51 1.57
C TRP A 102 -4.82 -10.26 1.91
N PHE A 103 -5.42 -9.07 1.79
CA PHE A 103 -4.76 -7.77 1.98
C PHE A 103 -4.25 -7.50 3.41
N ASP A 104 -4.61 -8.32 4.40
CA ASP A 104 -4.35 -8.04 5.82
C ASP A 104 -2.97 -8.45 6.33
N GLY A 105 -2.30 -9.38 5.65
CA GLY A 105 -1.04 -9.95 6.12
C GLY A 105 0.10 -8.93 6.16
N ASP A 106 1.02 -9.09 7.11
CA ASP A 106 2.24 -8.27 7.18
C ASP A 106 3.06 -8.42 5.90
N GLY A 107 3.73 -7.36 5.45
CA GLY A 107 4.54 -7.42 4.25
C GLY A 107 5.75 -8.31 4.45
N MET A 108 5.89 -9.35 3.64
CA MET A 108 7.12 -10.12 3.54
C MET A 108 7.70 -9.99 2.15
N ILE A 109 8.96 -9.56 2.09
CA ILE A 109 9.72 -9.44 0.86
C ILE A 109 10.43 -10.76 0.59
N HIS A 110 10.33 -11.22 -0.65
CA HIS A 110 11.19 -12.26 -1.21
C HIS A 110 12.18 -11.61 -2.17
N GLY A 111 13.47 -11.81 -1.95
CA GLY A 111 14.56 -11.37 -2.82
C GLY A 111 15.20 -12.54 -3.54
N MET A 112 15.54 -12.32 -4.81
CA MET A 112 16.36 -13.20 -5.63
C MET A 112 17.49 -12.37 -6.25
N ARG A 113 18.69 -12.49 -5.69
CA ARG A 113 19.88 -11.88 -6.27
C ARG A 113 20.42 -12.75 -7.37
N VAL A 114 20.69 -12.18 -8.54
CA VAL A 114 21.46 -12.82 -9.61
C VAL A 114 22.72 -12.01 -9.84
N LYS A 115 23.87 -12.65 -9.71
CA LYS A 115 25.18 -12.04 -9.96
C LYS A 115 26.23 -13.13 -10.25
N ASP A 116 27.09 -12.89 -11.24
CA ASP A 116 28.20 -13.77 -11.61
C ASP A 116 27.75 -15.23 -11.86
N GLY A 117 26.62 -15.40 -12.56
CA GLY A 117 26.03 -16.72 -12.86
C GLY A 117 25.44 -17.46 -11.65
N LYS A 118 25.31 -16.80 -10.50
CA LYS A 118 24.80 -17.38 -9.24
C LYS A 118 23.51 -16.72 -8.78
N ALA A 119 22.68 -17.50 -8.09
CA ALA A 119 21.45 -17.04 -7.48
C ALA A 119 21.50 -17.15 -5.94
N THR A 120 20.99 -16.13 -5.24
CA THR A 120 20.81 -16.12 -3.78
C THR A 120 19.37 -15.75 -3.44
N TYR A 121 18.72 -16.52 -2.57
CA TYR A 121 17.35 -16.27 -2.12
C TYR A 121 17.31 -15.76 -0.68
N VAL A 122 16.38 -14.86 -0.38
CA VAL A 122 16.11 -14.36 0.97
C VAL A 122 14.62 -14.08 1.15
N SER A 123 14.10 -14.23 2.37
CA SER A 123 12.83 -13.63 2.77
C SER A 123 12.88 -12.95 4.13
N ARG A 124 12.31 -11.74 4.19
CA ARG A 124 12.29 -10.87 5.38
C ARG A 124 10.97 -10.14 5.51
N TYR A 125 10.49 -9.98 6.73
CA TYR A 125 9.37 -9.08 6.98
C TYR A 125 9.80 -7.63 6.81
N VAL A 126 8.88 -6.80 6.28
CA VAL A 126 8.95 -5.36 6.44
C VAL A 126 8.65 -5.05 7.91
N LYS A 127 9.63 -4.52 8.65
CA LYS A 127 9.51 -4.25 10.09
C LYS A 127 8.70 -2.97 10.35
N THR A 128 7.42 -3.02 10.03
CA THR A 128 6.48 -1.92 10.23
C THR A 128 6.24 -1.63 11.71
N SER A 129 5.77 -0.42 12.02
CA SER A 129 5.31 -0.05 13.37
C SER A 129 4.26 -1.04 13.89
N ARG A 130 3.33 -1.44 13.01
CA ARG A 130 2.31 -2.46 13.29
C ARG A 130 2.96 -3.77 13.74
N LEU A 131 3.87 -4.33 12.93
CA LEU A 131 4.50 -5.61 13.21
C LEU A 131 5.33 -5.56 14.50
N GLN A 132 6.11 -4.50 14.72
CA GLN A 132 6.89 -4.33 15.95
C GLN A 132 6.00 -4.33 17.20
N GLN A 133 4.83 -3.68 17.14
CA GLN A 133 3.88 -3.68 18.25
C GLN A 133 3.24 -5.06 18.46
N GLU A 134 2.87 -5.78 17.40
CA GLU A 134 2.36 -7.14 17.53
C GLU A 134 3.41 -8.11 18.08
N GLU A 135 4.68 -7.95 17.72
CA GLU A 135 5.82 -8.67 18.31
C GLU A 135 5.96 -8.36 19.82
N PHE A 136 5.82 -7.09 20.22
CA PHE A 136 5.82 -6.68 21.63
C PHE A 136 4.67 -7.31 22.45
N PHE A 137 3.49 -7.44 21.85
CA PHE A 137 2.35 -8.10 22.49
C PHE A 137 2.41 -9.63 22.41
N GLY A 138 3.11 -10.19 21.43
CA GLY A 138 3.20 -11.61 21.14
C GLY A 138 1.98 -12.16 20.40
N GLY A 139 1.31 -11.34 19.58
CA GLY A 139 0.10 -11.74 18.87
C GLY A 139 -0.56 -10.60 18.09
N ALA A 140 -1.49 -10.96 17.21
CA ALA A 140 -2.26 -9.99 16.41
C ALA A 140 -3.03 -9.01 17.31
N LYS A 141 -3.01 -7.72 16.96
CA LYS A 141 -3.64 -6.63 17.71
C LYS A 141 -4.40 -5.63 16.87
N PHE A 142 -4.00 -5.45 15.62
CA PHE A 142 -4.58 -4.45 14.76
C PHE A 142 -5.84 -5.01 14.09
N MET A 143 -6.79 -4.10 13.85
CA MET A 143 -7.97 -4.40 13.05
C MET A 143 -7.58 -4.84 11.64
N LYS A 144 -8.36 -5.77 11.09
CA LYS A 144 -8.19 -6.33 9.75
C LYS A 144 -9.39 -5.99 8.88
N ILE A 145 -9.15 -5.85 7.59
CA ILE A 145 -10.18 -5.70 6.56
C ILE A 145 -11.13 -6.91 6.59
N GLY A 146 -10.62 -8.12 6.80
CA GLY A 146 -11.44 -9.33 6.94
C GLY A 146 -12.43 -9.31 8.11
N ASP A 147 -12.25 -8.41 9.10
CA ASP A 147 -13.19 -8.24 10.21
C ASP A 147 -14.35 -7.29 9.85
N LEU A 148 -14.24 -6.49 8.79
CA LEU A 148 -15.12 -5.36 8.48
C LEU A 148 -16.43 -5.76 7.78
N LYS A 149 -17.26 -6.55 8.47
CA LYS A 149 -18.60 -6.91 8.01
C LYS A 149 -19.65 -6.76 9.10
N GLY A 150 -20.76 -6.10 8.76
CA GLY A 150 -21.93 -6.00 9.64
C GLY A 150 -21.64 -5.30 10.97
N LEU A 151 -22.45 -5.63 11.98
CA LEU A 151 -22.27 -5.11 13.35
C LEU A 151 -20.97 -5.57 14.00
N TYR A 152 -20.49 -6.78 13.67
CA TYR A 152 -19.21 -7.30 14.17
C TYR A 152 -18.05 -6.39 13.75
N GLY A 153 -17.97 -6.04 12.47
CA GLY A 153 -16.96 -5.11 11.95
C GLY A 153 -16.99 -3.74 12.61
N LEU A 154 -18.20 -3.19 12.84
CA LEU A 154 -18.34 -1.94 13.59
C LEU A 154 -17.75 -2.04 15.01
N LEU A 155 -17.98 -3.15 15.71
CA LEU A 155 -17.39 -3.36 17.03
C LEU A 155 -15.87 -3.47 16.96
N MET A 156 -15.31 -4.17 15.96
CA MET A 156 -13.86 -4.26 15.77
C MET A 156 -13.21 -2.90 15.46
N VAL A 157 -13.87 -2.04 14.66
CA VAL A 157 -13.45 -0.64 14.46
C VAL A 157 -13.42 0.12 15.80
N ASN A 158 -14.45 -0.03 16.62
CA ASN A 158 -14.49 0.61 17.93
C ASN A 158 -13.42 0.06 18.89
N MET A 159 -13.07 -1.22 18.80
CA MET A 159 -11.97 -1.82 19.56
C MET A 159 -10.61 -1.21 19.16
N ASP A 160 -10.35 -1.01 17.87
CA ASP A 160 -9.13 -0.35 17.37
C ASP A 160 -9.03 1.10 17.86
N ILE A 161 -10.14 1.85 17.79
CA ILE A 161 -10.26 3.21 18.32
C ILE A 161 -10.01 3.22 19.84
N LEU A 162 -10.60 2.27 20.56
CA LEU A 162 -10.45 2.15 22.01
C LEU A 162 -8.99 1.88 22.38
N ARG A 163 -8.32 0.94 21.69
CA ARG A 163 -6.90 0.64 21.87
C ARG A 163 -6.03 1.87 21.65
N THR A 164 -6.31 2.63 20.61
CA THR A 164 -5.59 3.87 20.28
C THR A 164 -5.80 4.92 21.38
N LYS A 165 -7.05 5.19 21.78
CA LYS A 165 -7.36 6.20 22.81
C LYS A 165 -6.76 5.85 24.19
N LEU A 166 -6.72 4.57 24.52
CA LEU A 166 -6.12 4.07 25.76
C LEU A 166 -4.59 3.93 25.67
N LYS A 167 -3.97 4.31 24.53
CA LYS A 167 -2.53 4.17 24.26
C LYS A 167 -2.03 2.73 24.40
N VAL A 168 -2.91 1.75 24.18
CA VAL A 168 -2.51 0.33 24.07
C VAL A 168 -1.74 0.16 22.77
N LEU A 169 -2.23 0.75 21.68
CA LEU A 169 -1.52 0.86 20.41
C LEU A 169 -1.00 2.29 20.24
N ASP A 170 0.20 2.39 19.69
CA ASP A 170 0.83 3.63 19.28
C ASP A 170 0.69 3.82 17.77
N MET A 171 -0.02 4.87 17.37
CA MET A 171 -0.34 5.15 15.97
C MET A 171 0.57 6.22 15.35
N SER A 172 1.59 6.69 16.09
CA SER A 172 2.48 7.79 15.66
C SER A 172 3.26 7.50 14.37
N TYR A 173 3.51 6.22 14.08
CA TYR A 173 4.23 5.74 12.89
C TYR A 173 3.33 5.01 11.88
N GLY A 174 2.01 5.20 11.96
CA GLY A 174 1.06 4.53 11.07
C GLY A 174 0.73 3.10 11.47
N ARG A 175 -0.01 2.40 10.61
CA ARG A 175 -0.59 1.07 10.87
C ARG A 175 -0.56 0.12 9.67
N GLY A 176 0.16 0.50 8.63
CA GLY A 176 0.27 -0.27 7.40
C GLY A 176 1.10 -1.53 7.58
N THR A 177 0.93 -2.42 6.63
CA THR A 177 1.62 -3.72 6.56
C THR A 177 2.84 -3.68 5.65
N GLY A 178 2.96 -2.68 4.77
CA GLY A 178 4.03 -2.59 3.77
C GLY A 178 4.00 -3.75 2.77
N ASN A 179 2.82 -4.29 2.46
CA ASN A 179 2.65 -5.57 1.78
C ASN A 179 2.26 -5.50 0.30
N THR A 180 2.04 -4.31 -0.25
CA THR A 180 1.30 -4.15 -1.52
C THR A 180 2.23 -4.10 -2.72
N ALA A 181 3.28 -3.29 -2.64
CA ALA A 181 4.22 -3.10 -3.75
C ALA A 181 5.59 -2.65 -3.27
N LEU A 182 6.57 -2.73 -4.17
CA LEU A 182 7.92 -2.21 -3.99
C LEU A 182 8.22 -1.22 -5.11
N ILE A 183 8.89 -0.11 -4.80
CA ILE A 183 9.47 0.78 -5.82
C ILE A 183 10.87 1.23 -5.43
N TYR A 184 11.73 1.44 -6.43
CA TYR A 184 13.06 2.00 -6.23
C TYR A 184 13.11 3.44 -6.73
N HIS A 185 13.44 4.38 -5.85
CA HIS A 185 13.56 5.80 -6.21
C HIS A 185 14.57 6.49 -5.29
N HIS A 186 15.40 7.37 -5.85
CA HIS A 186 16.41 8.14 -5.11
C HIS A 186 17.27 7.27 -4.17
N GLY A 187 17.81 6.17 -4.73
CA GLY A 187 18.71 5.25 -4.03
C GLY A 187 18.04 4.35 -2.98
N LYS A 188 16.71 4.38 -2.84
CA LYS A 188 15.97 3.70 -1.78
C LYS A 188 14.96 2.72 -2.39
N LEU A 189 14.95 1.49 -1.89
CA LEU A 189 13.85 0.55 -2.12
C LEU A 189 12.76 0.84 -1.08
N LEU A 190 11.54 1.06 -1.53
CA LEU A 190 10.41 1.45 -0.70
C LEU A 190 9.37 0.33 -0.69
N ALA A 191 8.99 -0.14 0.49
CA ALA A 191 7.85 -1.01 0.71
C ALA A 191 6.59 -0.19 0.97
N LEU A 192 5.54 -0.46 0.19
CA LEU A 192 4.37 0.37 0.08
C LEU A 192 3.11 -0.35 0.55
N CYS A 193 2.20 0.42 1.14
CA CYS A 193 0.84 0.02 1.50
C CYS A 193 -0.02 1.27 1.42
N GLU A 194 -1.14 1.20 0.69
CA GLU A 194 -2.00 2.34 0.38
C GLU A 194 -2.60 3.06 1.60
N ALA A 195 -2.53 2.45 2.78
CA ALA A 195 -3.02 3.01 4.04
C ALA A 195 -1.92 3.63 4.93
N ASP A 196 -0.67 3.73 4.48
CA ASP A 196 0.46 4.20 5.29
C ASP A 196 1.54 4.94 4.48
N LYS A 197 2.58 5.41 5.16
CA LYS A 197 3.79 5.94 4.54
C LYS A 197 4.74 4.81 4.10
N PRO A 198 5.63 5.08 3.14
CA PRO A 198 6.62 4.09 2.68
C PRO A 198 7.62 3.69 3.76
N TYR A 199 8.01 2.42 3.77
CA TYR A 199 9.13 1.92 4.57
C TYR A 199 10.36 1.71 3.69
N VAL A 200 11.51 2.26 4.10
CA VAL A 200 12.77 2.07 3.38
C VAL A 200 13.35 0.70 3.72
N VAL A 201 13.68 -0.07 2.70
CA VAL A 201 14.37 -1.35 2.78
C VAL A 201 15.72 -1.21 2.12
N LYS A 202 16.76 -1.71 2.78
CA LYS A 202 18.13 -1.78 2.26
C LYS A 202 18.43 -3.22 1.86
N VAL A 203 18.96 -3.38 0.65
CA VAL A 203 19.58 -4.64 0.21
C VAL A 203 21.02 -4.62 0.71
N MET A 204 21.40 -5.62 1.50
CA MET A 204 22.71 -5.74 2.12
C MET A 204 23.74 -6.34 1.17
N GLU A 205 25.02 -6.21 1.48
CA GLU A 205 26.11 -6.72 0.63
C GLU A 205 26.06 -8.25 0.49
N ASP A 206 25.66 -8.96 1.54
CA ASP A 206 25.53 -10.41 1.58
C ASP A 206 24.23 -10.96 0.94
N GLY A 207 23.36 -10.06 0.47
CA GLY A 207 22.06 -10.39 -0.11
C GLY A 207 20.91 -10.40 0.89
N ASP A 208 21.13 -10.04 2.17
CA ASP A 208 20.02 -9.88 3.13
C ASP A 208 19.21 -8.61 2.86
N LEU A 209 18.03 -8.51 3.48
CA LEU A 209 17.15 -7.35 3.42
C LEU A 209 16.94 -6.79 4.83
N GLN A 210 17.13 -5.48 4.98
CA GLN A 210 16.93 -4.80 6.26
C GLN A 210 15.94 -3.65 6.10
N THR A 211 14.88 -3.63 6.91
CA THR A 211 14.03 -2.44 7.02
C THR A 211 14.78 -1.38 7.82
N ILE A 212 14.97 -0.19 7.23
CA ILE A 212 15.71 0.92 7.82
C ILE A 212 14.78 1.84 8.63
N GLY A 213 13.56 2.08 8.15
CA GLY A 213 12.61 2.95 8.83
C GLY A 213 11.54 3.48 7.89
N LEU A 214 10.81 4.48 8.36
CA LEU A 214 9.71 5.14 7.67
C LEU A 214 10.23 6.34 6.87
N LEU A 215 9.66 6.62 5.69
CA LEU A 215 9.99 7.81 4.91
C LEU A 215 8.81 8.78 4.93
N ASP A 216 8.98 9.92 5.61
CA ASP A 216 7.96 10.97 5.70
C ASP A 216 8.31 12.28 4.95
N TYR A 217 9.43 12.25 4.21
CA TYR A 217 9.93 13.34 3.37
C TYR A 217 10.10 14.64 4.16
N ASP A 218 10.84 14.58 5.27
CA ASP A 218 11.06 15.68 6.21
C ASP A 218 9.73 16.30 6.68
N LYS A 219 8.81 15.40 7.08
CA LYS A 219 7.44 15.71 7.55
C LYS A 219 6.51 16.33 6.49
N ARG A 220 6.89 16.32 5.21
CA ARG A 220 6.05 16.85 4.11
C ARG A 220 4.95 15.87 3.70
N LEU A 221 5.13 14.57 3.93
CA LEU A 221 4.10 13.55 3.74
C LEU A 221 3.22 13.42 4.99
N LYS A 222 1.97 13.89 4.88
CA LYS A 222 0.96 13.90 5.97
C LYS A 222 -0.26 13.04 5.68
N HIS A 223 -0.39 12.55 4.45
CA HIS A 223 -1.47 11.67 3.98
C HIS A 223 -0.90 10.29 3.66
N SER A 224 -1.77 9.35 3.29
CA SER A 224 -1.39 8.04 2.73
C SER A 224 -0.53 8.18 1.48
N PHE A 225 0.18 7.12 1.12
CA PHE A 225 1.01 7.05 -0.06
C PHE A 225 0.57 5.85 -0.90
N THR A 226 0.29 6.06 -2.20
CA THR A 226 -0.16 5.00 -3.10
C THR A 226 0.86 3.86 -3.15
N ALA A 227 0.38 2.63 -3.30
CA ALA A 227 1.25 1.50 -3.60
C ALA A 227 1.78 1.52 -5.05
N HIS A 228 1.24 2.38 -5.92
CA HIS A 228 1.59 2.41 -7.33
C HIS A 228 2.11 3.77 -7.81
N PRO A 229 3.14 4.35 -7.16
CA PRO A 229 3.78 5.54 -7.70
C PRO A 229 4.46 5.20 -9.04
N LYS A 230 4.59 6.20 -9.93
CA LYS A 230 5.23 6.03 -11.24
C LYS A 230 6.50 6.87 -11.29
N VAL A 231 7.62 6.26 -11.67
CA VAL A 231 8.89 6.96 -11.90
C VAL A 231 9.01 7.26 -13.39
N ASP A 232 9.19 8.52 -13.73
CA ASP A 232 9.49 8.93 -15.11
C ASP A 232 10.94 8.56 -15.45
N PRO A 233 11.17 7.71 -16.46
CA PRO A 233 12.51 7.25 -16.81
C PRO A 233 13.42 8.35 -17.39
N PHE A 234 12.85 9.47 -17.87
CA PHE A 234 13.60 10.58 -18.45
C PHE A 234 13.99 11.62 -17.42
N THR A 235 13.08 12.01 -16.53
CA THR A 235 13.37 13.02 -15.49
C THR A 235 13.91 12.41 -14.20
N GLY A 236 13.63 11.13 -13.96
CA GLY A 236 13.90 10.43 -12.70
C GLY A 236 12.97 10.84 -11.56
N GLU A 237 11.96 11.67 -11.83
CA GLU A 237 10.98 12.09 -10.83
C GLU A 237 9.95 10.98 -10.57
N MET A 238 9.45 10.91 -9.35
CA MET A 238 8.38 10.01 -8.96
C MET A 238 7.08 10.76 -8.71
N PHE A 239 6.05 10.34 -9.43
CA PHE A 239 4.69 10.83 -9.31
C PHE A 239 3.89 9.89 -8.40
N THR A 240 3.16 10.46 -7.45
CA THR A 240 2.46 9.70 -6.41
C THR A 240 1.20 10.42 -5.96
N PHE A 241 0.32 9.74 -5.26
CA PHE A 241 -0.84 10.32 -4.61
C PHE A 241 -1.14 9.57 -3.31
N GLY A 242 -2.09 10.08 -2.52
CA GLY A 242 -2.75 9.33 -1.46
C GLY A 242 -4.24 9.55 -1.51
N TYR A 243 -5.03 8.51 -1.23
CA TYR A 243 -6.47 8.64 -1.04
C TYR A 243 -6.87 8.50 0.44
N ALA A 244 -7.95 9.15 0.83
CA ALA A 244 -8.44 9.23 2.19
C ALA A 244 -9.96 9.06 2.25
N HIS A 245 -10.48 8.77 3.45
CA HIS A 245 -11.93 8.65 3.69
C HIS A 245 -12.60 9.99 4.03
N GLU A 246 -11.82 11.06 4.21
CA GLU A 246 -12.28 12.42 4.48
C GLU A 246 -11.61 13.41 3.50
N PRO A 247 -12.26 14.54 3.16
CA PRO A 247 -11.67 15.54 2.27
C PRO A 247 -10.35 16.14 2.81
N PRO A 248 -9.36 16.42 1.93
CA PRO A 248 -9.34 16.10 0.51
C PRO A 248 -9.22 14.59 0.27
N TYR A 249 -10.11 14.03 -0.54
CA TYR A 249 -10.17 12.58 -0.77
C TYR A 249 -8.97 12.04 -1.54
N ILE A 250 -8.39 12.84 -2.43
CA ILE A 250 -7.19 12.52 -3.21
C ILE A 250 -6.21 13.66 -3.10
N THR A 251 -4.94 13.36 -2.81
CA THR A 251 -3.85 14.35 -2.79
C THR A 251 -2.69 13.86 -3.65
N TYR A 252 -2.43 14.55 -4.76
CA TYR A 252 -1.33 14.28 -5.69
C TYR A 252 -0.04 14.98 -5.28
N ARG A 253 1.10 14.36 -5.62
CA ARG A 253 2.46 14.81 -5.30
C ARG A 253 3.43 14.45 -6.42
N VAL A 254 4.42 15.31 -6.59
CA VAL A 254 5.64 15.03 -7.36
C VAL A 254 6.80 14.96 -6.38
N ILE A 255 7.69 14.00 -6.58
CA ILE A 255 8.95 13.86 -5.84
C ILE A 255 10.08 13.93 -6.85
N SER A 256 10.99 14.88 -6.67
CA SER A 256 12.16 15.03 -7.54
C SER A 256 13.05 13.78 -7.52
N LYS A 257 13.89 13.60 -8.53
CA LYS A 257 14.93 12.55 -8.58
C LYS A 257 15.87 12.53 -7.35
N ASP A 258 16.00 13.67 -6.67
CA ASP A 258 16.82 13.87 -5.48
C ASP A 258 16.03 13.65 -4.18
N GLY A 259 14.81 13.12 -4.29
CA GLY A 259 13.96 12.74 -3.15
C GLY A 259 13.15 13.88 -2.54
N PHE A 260 13.29 15.14 -3.00
CA PHE A 260 12.48 16.24 -2.47
C PHE A 260 11.01 16.12 -2.89
N MET A 261 10.09 16.08 -1.92
CA MET A 261 8.64 16.03 -2.16
C MET A 261 8.06 17.43 -2.36
N HIS A 262 7.51 17.73 -3.54
CA HIS A 262 6.88 19.00 -3.84
C HIS A 262 5.55 19.20 -3.10
N ASP A 263 4.99 20.40 -3.19
CA ASP A 263 3.73 20.76 -2.53
C ASP A 263 2.56 19.89 -3.00
N PRO A 264 1.56 19.61 -2.12
CA PRO A 264 0.41 18.80 -2.46
C PRO A 264 -0.51 19.49 -3.46
N VAL A 265 -1.11 18.70 -4.33
CA VAL A 265 -2.20 19.11 -5.22
C VAL A 265 -3.44 18.28 -4.87
N PRO A 266 -4.40 18.82 -4.10
CA PRO A 266 -5.69 18.17 -3.89
C PRO A 266 -6.43 17.98 -5.22
N ILE A 267 -6.99 16.79 -5.44
CA ILE A 267 -7.82 16.49 -6.61
C ILE A 267 -9.28 16.36 -6.16
N THR A 268 -10.14 17.24 -6.68
CA THR A 268 -11.55 17.28 -6.27
C THR A 268 -12.34 16.14 -6.87
N ILE A 269 -12.89 15.28 -6.00
CA ILE A 269 -13.90 14.27 -6.30
C ILE A 269 -15.04 14.35 -5.27
N SER A 270 -16.21 13.79 -5.57
CA SER A 270 -17.42 14.00 -4.76
C SER A 270 -17.50 13.12 -3.51
N ASP A 271 -16.89 11.94 -3.56
CA ASP A 271 -17.06 10.88 -2.57
C ASP A 271 -15.71 10.17 -2.32
N PRO A 272 -15.54 9.54 -1.15
CA PRO A 272 -14.39 8.69 -0.90
C PRO A 272 -14.51 7.39 -1.69
N ILE A 273 -13.59 7.18 -2.61
CA ILE A 273 -13.45 5.95 -3.40
C ILE A 273 -12.14 5.24 -3.08
N MET A 274 -12.05 3.96 -3.44
CA MET A 274 -10.75 3.29 -3.56
C MET A 274 -10.14 3.66 -4.91
N MET A 275 -9.07 4.47 -4.88
CA MET A 275 -8.22 4.74 -6.04
C MET A 275 -6.90 3.98 -5.84
N HIS A 276 -6.86 2.72 -6.31
CA HIS A 276 -5.71 1.85 -6.07
C HIS A 276 -4.47 2.27 -6.88
N ASP A 277 -4.68 2.57 -8.16
CA ASP A 277 -3.64 2.90 -9.12
C ASP A 277 -3.96 4.21 -9.86
N PHE A 278 -2.99 4.73 -10.59
CA PHE A 278 -3.11 5.86 -11.52
C PHE A 278 -2.10 5.66 -12.67
N ALA A 279 -2.09 6.56 -13.64
CA ALA A 279 -1.10 6.51 -14.72
C ALA A 279 -0.48 7.89 -14.97
N ILE A 280 0.68 7.90 -15.62
CA ILE A 280 1.35 9.11 -16.09
C ILE A 280 1.69 8.97 -17.57
N THR A 281 1.76 10.10 -18.26
CA THR A 281 2.31 10.23 -19.61
C THR A 281 3.48 11.22 -19.58
N GLU A 282 3.97 11.63 -20.75
CA GLU A 282 4.98 12.68 -20.85
C GLU A 282 4.52 13.99 -20.20
N ASN A 283 3.25 14.38 -20.37
CA ASN A 283 2.75 15.67 -19.91
C ASN A 283 1.66 15.58 -18.84
N TYR A 284 1.02 14.43 -18.64
CA TYR A 284 -0.18 14.31 -17.83
C TYR A 284 -0.09 13.24 -16.73
N ALA A 285 -0.85 13.47 -15.66
CA ALA A 285 -1.25 12.46 -14.69
C ALA A 285 -2.73 12.13 -14.91
N ILE A 286 -3.07 10.83 -14.85
CA ILE A 286 -4.40 10.30 -15.13
C ILE A 286 -4.96 9.70 -13.85
N PHE A 287 -6.00 10.33 -13.30
CA PHE A 287 -6.73 9.88 -12.12
C PHE A 287 -7.98 9.12 -12.51
N MET A 288 -8.27 8.01 -11.83
CA MET A 288 -9.42 7.16 -12.13
C MET A 288 -10.45 7.27 -11.01
N ASP A 289 -11.48 8.09 -11.23
CA ASP A 289 -12.64 8.19 -10.35
C ASP A 289 -13.64 7.07 -10.70
N LEU A 290 -13.39 5.90 -10.13
CA LEU A 290 -14.12 4.67 -10.40
C LEU A 290 -15.14 4.39 -9.29
N PRO A 291 -16.29 3.77 -9.60
CA PRO A 291 -17.42 3.69 -8.68
C PRO A 291 -17.29 2.58 -7.62
N LEU A 292 -16.12 2.46 -6.96
CA LEU A 292 -15.88 1.62 -5.80
C LEU A 292 -15.77 2.48 -4.54
N TYR A 293 -16.89 2.67 -3.85
CA TYR A 293 -17.05 3.66 -2.78
C TYR A 293 -16.76 3.09 -1.39
N PHE A 294 -16.16 3.92 -0.53
CA PHE A 294 -16.08 3.63 0.90
C PHE A 294 -17.45 3.89 1.56
N ARG A 295 -18.17 2.83 1.97
CA ARG A 295 -19.56 2.89 2.45
C ARG A 295 -19.72 2.22 3.83
N PRO A 296 -19.18 2.81 4.92
CA PRO A 296 -19.28 2.22 6.26
C PRO A 296 -20.72 2.06 6.76
N LYS A 297 -21.67 2.86 6.28
CA LYS A 297 -23.10 2.72 6.62
C LYS A 297 -23.71 1.46 6.01
N GLU A 298 -23.39 1.15 4.76
CA GLU A 298 -23.86 -0.05 4.07
C GLU A 298 -23.22 -1.30 4.66
N MET A 299 -21.94 -1.24 5.03
CA MET A 299 -21.27 -2.34 5.75
C MET A 299 -22.06 -2.80 6.98
N VAL A 300 -22.61 -1.87 7.77
CA VAL A 300 -23.39 -2.20 8.97
C VAL A 300 -24.80 -2.66 8.63
N LYS A 301 -25.52 -1.90 7.79
CA LYS A 301 -26.96 -2.13 7.52
C LYS A 301 -27.22 -3.31 6.59
N GLU A 302 -26.37 -3.46 5.57
CA GLU A 302 -26.54 -4.43 4.49
C GLU A 302 -25.56 -5.59 4.62
N LYS A 303 -24.65 -5.57 5.62
CA LYS A 303 -23.62 -6.60 5.86
C LYS A 303 -22.68 -6.81 4.67
N LYS A 304 -22.55 -5.81 3.81
CA LYS A 304 -21.61 -5.79 2.68
C LYS A 304 -20.19 -5.53 3.16
N PHE A 305 -19.23 -5.80 2.28
CA PHE A 305 -17.88 -5.31 2.45
C PHE A 305 -17.85 -3.77 2.53
N ILE A 306 -16.83 -3.20 3.18
CA ILE A 306 -16.76 -1.75 3.43
C ILE A 306 -16.57 -0.92 2.17
N PHE A 307 -16.01 -1.52 1.12
CA PHE A 307 -15.96 -0.94 -0.22
C PHE A 307 -17.03 -1.59 -1.08
N THR A 308 -17.99 -0.79 -1.56
CA THR A 308 -19.11 -1.26 -2.38
C THR A 308 -18.98 -0.69 -3.79
N PHE A 309 -19.07 -1.56 -4.80
CA PHE A 309 -19.16 -1.15 -6.19
C PHE A 309 -20.59 -0.69 -6.53
N ASP A 310 -20.73 0.49 -7.14
CA ASP A 310 -22.00 1.03 -7.60
C ASP A 310 -22.10 0.91 -9.12
N SER A 311 -22.79 -0.13 -9.59
CA SER A 311 -23.00 -0.40 -11.02
C SER A 311 -23.87 0.65 -11.72
N THR A 312 -24.53 1.54 -10.98
CA THR A 312 -25.38 2.61 -11.54
C THR A 312 -24.58 3.87 -11.90
N LYS A 313 -23.33 3.98 -11.45
CA LYS A 313 -22.48 5.16 -11.65
C LYS A 313 -21.53 4.95 -12.83
N LYS A 314 -21.27 6.03 -13.57
CA LYS A 314 -20.24 6.04 -14.61
C LYS A 314 -18.84 6.09 -13.99
N ALA A 315 -17.84 5.62 -14.74
CA ALA A 315 -16.44 5.87 -14.42
C ALA A 315 -16.02 7.23 -14.99
N ARG A 316 -15.07 7.91 -14.33
CA ARG A 316 -14.48 9.16 -14.83
C ARG A 316 -12.97 9.12 -14.80
N PHE A 317 -12.33 9.70 -15.82
CA PHE A 317 -10.87 9.76 -15.95
C PHE A 317 -10.46 11.23 -15.99
N GLY A 318 -9.66 11.64 -15.02
CA GLY A 318 -9.19 13.01 -14.86
C GLY A 318 -7.77 13.14 -15.42
N VAL A 319 -7.61 13.87 -16.52
CA VAL A 319 -6.32 14.15 -17.14
C VAL A 319 -5.83 15.52 -16.66
N LEU A 320 -4.75 15.53 -15.89
CA LEU A 320 -4.18 16.73 -15.27
C LEU A 320 -2.75 16.95 -15.79
N PRO A 321 -2.35 18.16 -16.23
CA PRO A 321 -0.94 18.44 -16.49
C PRO A 321 -0.09 18.10 -15.26
N ARG A 322 0.92 17.26 -15.41
CA ARG A 322 1.61 16.60 -14.27
C ARG A 322 2.34 17.55 -13.30
N TYR A 323 2.55 18.81 -13.69
CA TYR A 323 3.12 19.86 -12.84
C TYR A 323 2.13 20.97 -12.42
N ALA A 324 0.82 20.76 -12.67
CA ALA A 324 -0.21 21.69 -12.24
C ALA A 324 -0.13 21.96 -10.74
N LYS A 325 -0.43 23.20 -10.32
CA LYS A 325 -0.36 23.62 -8.90
C LYS A 325 -1.69 23.45 -8.16
N ASN A 326 -2.76 23.17 -8.89
CA ASN A 326 -4.10 22.88 -8.41
C ASN A 326 -4.82 22.06 -9.50
N ASP A 327 -6.03 21.59 -9.19
CA ASP A 327 -6.83 20.75 -10.09
C ASP A 327 -7.67 21.56 -11.09
N SER A 328 -7.55 22.89 -11.18
CA SER A 328 -8.37 23.70 -12.12
C SER A 328 -8.13 23.37 -13.60
N LEU A 329 -6.98 22.77 -13.92
CA LEU A 329 -6.61 22.34 -15.26
C LEU A 329 -6.98 20.88 -15.57
N ILE A 330 -7.60 20.18 -14.62
CA ILE A 330 -8.03 18.81 -14.84
C ILE A 330 -9.16 18.77 -15.88
N ARG A 331 -9.07 17.82 -16.81
CA ARG A 331 -10.15 17.51 -17.75
C ARG A 331 -10.71 16.14 -17.39
N TRP A 332 -12.00 16.09 -17.06
CA TRP A 332 -12.70 14.85 -16.73
C TRP A 332 -13.42 14.29 -17.94
N PHE A 333 -13.15 13.03 -18.26
CA PHE A 333 -13.81 12.26 -19.31
C PHE A 333 -14.68 11.19 -18.67
N GLU A 334 -15.96 11.11 -19.07
CA GLU A 334 -16.87 10.08 -18.58
C GLU A 334 -16.87 8.86 -19.50
N LEU A 335 -16.75 7.68 -18.91
CA LEU A 335 -16.88 6.40 -19.60
C LEU A 335 -18.05 5.60 -19.02
N PRO A 336 -18.56 4.58 -19.74
CA PRO A 336 -19.46 3.59 -19.15
C PRO A 336 -18.88 3.00 -17.85
N ASN A 337 -19.78 2.49 -17.01
CA ASN A 337 -19.40 1.86 -15.74
C ASN A 337 -18.30 0.80 -15.95
N CYS A 338 -17.22 0.91 -15.18
CA CYS A 338 -16.14 -0.06 -15.14
C CYS A 338 -15.35 0.09 -13.85
N PHE A 339 -14.54 -0.91 -13.53
CA PHE A 339 -13.52 -0.82 -12.50
C PHE A 339 -12.17 -1.30 -13.01
N ILE A 340 -11.10 -0.71 -12.48
CA ILE A 340 -9.72 -1.00 -12.86
C ILE A 340 -8.93 -1.05 -11.56
N PHE A 341 -8.21 -2.16 -11.34
CA PHE A 341 -7.19 -2.22 -10.30
C PHE A 341 -5.85 -1.66 -10.79
N HIS A 342 -5.39 -2.11 -11.96
CA HIS A 342 -4.04 -1.83 -12.43
C HIS A 342 -4.03 -1.39 -13.88
N ASN A 343 -3.14 -0.44 -14.16
CA ASN A 343 -2.81 -0.02 -15.51
C ASN A 343 -1.50 -0.65 -15.96
N ALA A 344 -1.43 -1.06 -17.22
CA ALA A 344 -0.18 -1.52 -17.81
C ALA A 344 0.72 -0.34 -18.18
N ASN A 345 0.18 0.63 -18.93
CA ASN A 345 0.89 1.86 -19.29
C ASN A 345 -0.07 2.95 -19.83
N ALA A 346 0.41 4.19 -19.92
CA ALA A 346 -0.25 5.27 -20.66
C ALA A 346 0.74 6.11 -21.47
N TRP A 347 0.29 6.70 -22.57
CA TRP A 347 1.08 7.61 -23.39
C TRP A 347 0.18 8.58 -24.17
N GLU A 348 0.80 9.54 -24.86
CA GLU A 348 0.12 10.52 -25.70
C GLU A 348 0.32 10.17 -27.18
N GLU A 349 -0.76 10.18 -27.96
CA GLU A 349 -0.74 10.07 -29.43
C GLU A 349 -1.52 11.24 -30.01
N GLU A 350 -0.82 12.18 -30.66
CA GLU A 350 -1.41 13.42 -31.20
C GLU A 350 -2.20 14.22 -30.14
N ASP A 351 -3.53 14.25 -30.23
CA ASP A 351 -4.44 14.89 -29.28
C ASP A 351 -5.14 13.91 -28.32
N GLU A 352 -4.76 12.63 -28.37
CA GLU A 352 -5.30 11.57 -27.53
C GLU A 352 -4.33 11.15 -26.41
N VAL A 353 -4.93 10.68 -25.31
CA VAL A 353 -4.21 9.97 -24.24
C VAL A 353 -4.64 8.52 -24.30
N VAL A 354 -3.70 7.63 -24.57
CA VAL A 354 -3.92 6.19 -24.64
C VAL A 354 -3.59 5.56 -23.29
N LEU A 355 -4.49 4.75 -22.75
CA LEU A 355 -4.33 4.03 -21.49
C LEU A 355 -4.61 2.54 -21.72
N ILE A 356 -3.60 1.68 -21.52
CA ILE A 356 -3.78 0.22 -21.50
C ILE A 356 -4.01 -0.22 -20.06
N THR A 357 -5.09 -0.94 -19.83
CA THR A 357 -5.56 -1.27 -18.48
C THR A 357 -6.30 -2.60 -18.43
N CYS A 358 -6.48 -3.16 -17.23
CA CYS A 358 -7.29 -4.36 -17.05
C CYS A 358 -8.65 -3.98 -16.47
N ARG A 359 -9.71 -4.12 -17.29
CA ARG A 359 -11.07 -3.73 -16.93
C ARG A 359 -11.84 -4.88 -16.31
N LEU A 360 -12.43 -4.61 -15.15
CA LEU A 360 -13.33 -5.50 -14.41
C LEU A 360 -14.77 -5.02 -14.54
N GLN A 361 -15.68 -5.97 -14.78
CA GLN A 361 -17.12 -5.74 -14.73
C GLN A 361 -17.68 -6.17 -13.37
N ASN A 362 -18.37 -5.28 -12.67
CA ASN A 362 -19.06 -5.55 -11.40
C ASN A 362 -18.19 -6.27 -10.34
N PRO A 363 -17.02 -5.71 -9.95
CA PRO A 363 -16.16 -6.37 -8.97
C PRO A 363 -16.87 -6.53 -7.62
N ASP A 364 -16.85 -7.74 -7.07
CA ASP A 364 -17.25 -8.03 -5.70
C ASP A 364 -16.03 -8.48 -4.90
N LEU A 365 -15.46 -7.56 -4.11
CA LEU A 365 -14.31 -7.84 -3.26
C LEU A 365 -14.62 -8.79 -2.12
N ASP A 366 -15.91 -9.05 -1.86
CA ASP A 366 -16.30 -10.03 -0.87
C ASP A 366 -16.25 -11.46 -1.39
N MET A 367 -16.58 -11.67 -2.67
CA MET A 367 -16.52 -12.96 -3.35
C MET A 367 -15.09 -13.50 -3.50
N VAL A 368 -14.09 -12.63 -3.47
CA VAL A 368 -12.67 -13.02 -3.55
C VAL A 368 -12.27 -13.79 -2.28
N ASN A 369 -12.93 -13.55 -1.12
CA ASN A 369 -12.69 -14.28 0.15
C ASN A 369 -13.23 -15.71 0.22
N GLY A 370 -13.70 -16.30 -0.89
CA GLY A 370 -14.22 -17.68 -0.94
C GLY A 370 -13.15 -18.74 -1.27
N ILE A 371 -13.58 -19.99 -1.45
CA ILE A 371 -12.74 -21.02 -2.09
C ILE A 371 -12.31 -20.44 -3.44
N VAL A 372 -11.00 -20.39 -3.71
CA VAL A 372 -10.50 -20.10 -5.05
C VAL A 372 -11.01 -21.22 -5.95
N LYS A 373 -12.16 -21.00 -6.59
CA LYS A 373 -12.67 -21.87 -7.65
C LYS A 373 -11.70 -21.77 -8.83
N GLU A 374 -11.43 -22.88 -9.51
CA GLU A 374 -10.63 -22.87 -10.74
C GLU A 374 -11.23 -21.94 -11.81
N GLU A 375 -12.54 -21.67 -11.74
CA GLU A 375 -13.26 -20.67 -12.52
C GLU A 375 -13.95 -19.65 -11.60
N LEU A 376 -13.61 -18.36 -11.73
CA LEU A 376 -14.37 -17.28 -11.12
C LEU A 376 -15.60 -16.99 -11.98
N GLU A 377 -16.75 -17.58 -11.62
CA GLU A 377 -18.03 -17.22 -12.22
C GLU A 377 -18.27 -15.69 -12.05
N ASN A 378 -18.53 -14.97 -13.14
CA ASN A 378 -18.72 -13.50 -13.24
C ASN A 378 -17.47 -12.61 -13.21
N PHE A 379 -16.25 -13.13 -13.39
CA PHE A 379 -15.04 -12.31 -13.52
C PHE A 379 -14.62 -12.22 -15.00
N SER A 380 -15.15 -11.26 -15.74
CA SER A 380 -14.67 -10.94 -17.10
C SER A 380 -13.57 -9.87 -17.02
N ASN A 381 -12.37 -10.25 -17.49
CA ASN A 381 -11.26 -9.32 -17.71
C ASN A 381 -11.21 -8.97 -19.20
N GLU A 382 -11.27 -7.69 -19.52
CA GLU A 382 -10.98 -7.20 -20.87
C GLU A 382 -9.72 -6.32 -20.79
N LEU A 383 -8.79 -6.53 -21.72
CA LEU A 383 -7.57 -5.73 -21.89
C LEU A 383 -7.83 -4.51 -22.77
#